data_AF-R7IYG7-F1
#
_entry.id   AF-R7IYG7-F1
#
_cell.length_a   1.000
_cell.length_b   1.000
_cell.length_c   1.000
_cell.angle_alpha   90.00
_cell.angle_beta   90.00
_cell.angle_gamma   90.00
#
_symmetry.space_group_name_H-M   'P 1'
#
loop_
_entity.id
_entity.type
_entity.pdbx_description
1 polymer ?
#
loop_
_entity_poly.entity_id
_entity_poly.type
_entity_poly.pdbx_seq_one_letter_code
_entity_poly.pdbx_strand_id
1 'polypeptide(L)'
;MKRILLILSAVLIVCGMASARKVYSLNECKTLYTMIKKHKVMTASDEAAIISNARGLTAFLDYKVGEMLLAGPEKYEQMFIEVASTDEFKYLDTFIVYLRSCDRLGHINGSNTTAYKELMEEYDKMEERGKPISEALR
;
A
#
# COMPACT_ATOMS: atom_id res chain seq x y z
N MET A 1 47.24 14.06 15.70
CA MET A 1 45.99 14.70 16.15
C MET A 1 44.82 13.99 15.47
N LYS A 2 43.93 13.38 16.28
CA LYS A 2 42.50 13.08 16.05
C LYS A 2 42.17 12.28 14.76
N ARG A 3 42.09 10.94 14.76
CA ARG A 3 40.95 10.14 15.28
C ARG A 3 39.65 10.95 15.28
N ILE A 4 38.81 10.76 14.24
CA ILE A 4 37.33 10.86 14.17
C ILE A 4 36.99 10.59 12.67
N LEU A 5 36.74 9.32 12.31
CA LEU A 5 35.39 8.74 12.13
C LEU A 5 34.84 9.06 10.71
N LEU A 6 35.04 8.23 9.68
CA LEU A 6 34.36 6.93 9.46
C LEU A 6 32.84 6.93 9.70
N ILE A 7 32.17 8.08 9.63
CA ILE A 7 30.70 8.18 9.69
C ILE A 7 30.20 9.16 8.61
N LEU A 8 30.35 8.81 7.35
CA LEU A 8 29.50 9.38 6.30
C LEU A 8 28.94 8.33 5.32
N SER A 9 29.33 7.05 5.45
CA SER A 9 28.70 5.93 4.74
C SER A 9 27.64 5.19 5.57
N ALA A 10 27.27 5.70 6.76
CA ALA A 10 26.31 5.06 7.66
C ALA A 10 24.86 5.58 7.53
N VAL A 11 24.54 6.45 6.56
CA VAL A 11 23.13 6.85 6.31
C VAL A 11 22.42 5.83 5.39
N LEU A 12 23.16 4.89 4.80
CA LEU A 12 22.61 3.84 3.93
C LEU A 12 22.41 2.47 4.61
N ILE A 13 22.64 2.38 5.94
CA ILE A 13 22.51 1.12 6.69
C ILE A 13 21.71 1.36 7.99
N VAL A 14 20.51 1.93 7.86
CA VAL A 14 19.43 1.72 8.85
C VAL A 14 18.29 0.89 8.22
N CYS A 15 18.56 0.24 7.07
CA CYS A 15 17.68 -0.71 6.41
C CYS A 15 17.65 -2.12 7.06
N GLY A 16 18.13 -2.29 8.30
CA GLY A 16 18.13 -3.60 8.94
C GLY A 16 17.90 -3.50 10.43
N MET A 17 16.70 -3.86 10.89
CA MET A 17 16.30 -4.08 12.29
C MET A 17 15.59 -2.93 13.02
N ALA A 18 14.99 -1.96 12.32
CA ALA A 18 13.81 -1.29 12.86
C ALA A 18 12.59 -2.06 12.35
N SER A 19 11.79 -2.61 13.26
CA SER A 19 10.47 -3.20 13.01
C SER A 19 9.80 -2.65 11.75
N ALA A 20 9.19 -3.50 10.91
CA ALA A 20 8.24 -3.09 9.88
C ALA A 20 7.17 -2.20 10.52
N ARG A 21 7.46 -0.90 10.63
CA ARG A 21 6.59 0.09 11.24
C ARG A 21 5.47 0.18 10.21
N LYS A 22 4.28 -0.34 10.55
CA LYS A 22 3.12 -0.26 9.66
C LYS A 22 3.05 1.19 9.17
N VAL A 23 3.26 1.41 7.87
CA VAL A 23 3.30 2.74 7.25
C VAL A 23 1.87 3.28 7.04
N TYR A 24 0.90 2.62 7.67
CA TYR A 24 -0.53 2.89 7.68
C TYR A 24 -1.07 2.66 9.09
N SER A 25 -2.19 3.29 9.42
CA SER A 25 -2.89 3.14 10.70
C SER A 25 -4.18 2.37 10.50
N LEU A 26 -4.30 1.15 11.07
CA LEU A 26 -5.52 0.33 10.93
C LEU A 26 -6.79 1.05 11.41
N ASN A 27 -6.69 1.84 12.50
CA ASN A 27 -7.83 2.61 13.02
C ASN A 27 -8.24 3.73 12.07
N GLU A 28 -7.27 4.39 11.45
CA GLU A 28 -7.52 5.43 10.45
C GLU A 28 -8.08 4.80 9.17
N CYS A 29 -7.51 3.70 8.70
CA CYS A 29 -8.02 2.94 7.56
C CYS A 29 -9.49 2.54 7.76
N LYS A 30 -9.83 1.98 8.92
CA LYS A 30 -11.20 1.61 9.27
C LYS A 30 -12.14 2.82 9.27
N THR A 31 -11.67 3.96 9.76
CA THR A 31 -12.44 5.21 9.80
C THR A 31 -12.73 5.71 8.39
N LEU A 32 -11.69 5.86 7.57
CA LEU A 32 -11.78 6.31 6.17
C LEU A 32 -12.62 5.33 5.33
N TYR A 33 -12.42 4.02 5.50
CA TYR A 33 -13.26 2.97 4.89
C TYR A 33 -14.73 3.19 5.22
N THR A 34 -15.05 3.41 6.50
CA THR A 34 -16.43 3.64 6.93
C THR A 34 -17.00 4.93 6.34
N MET A 35 -16.19 5.98 6.19
CA MET A 35 -16.61 7.22 5.55
C MET A 35 -16.94 7.00 4.07
N ILE A 36 -16.11 6.25 3.32
CA ILE A 36 -16.36 5.88 1.92
C ILE A 36 -17.66 5.06 1.80
N LYS A 37 -17.80 3.99 2.60
CA LYS A 37 -18.97 3.11 2.55
C LYS A 37 -20.28 3.80 2.93
N LYS A 38 -20.22 4.86 3.74
CA LYS A 38 -21.38 5.68 4.11
C LYS A 38 -21.57 6.89 3.19
N HIS A 39 -20.82 6.99 2.10
CA HIS A 39 -20.86 8.11 1.15
C HIS A 39 -20.76 9.48 1.83
N LYS A 40 -19.91 9.58 2.86
CA LYS A 40 -19.67 10.87 3.51
C LYS A 40 -18.89 11.79 2.57
N VAL A 41 -19.14 13.10 2.69
CA VAL A 41 -18.36 14.12 2.01
C VAL A 41 -16.91 14.02 2.49
N MET A 42 -15.99 13.87 1.55
CA MET A 42 -14.56 13.80 1.81
C MET A 42 -13.94 15.18 1.66
N THR A 43 -13.08 15.55 2.61
CA THR A 43 -12.23 16.72 2.49
C THR A 43 -10.94 16.39 1.73
N ALA A 44 -10.20 17.43 1.33
CA ALA A 44 -8.86 17.25 0.76
C ALA A 44 -7.90 16.53 1.71
N SER A 45 -8.06 16.73 3.03
CA SER A 45 -7.26 16.04 4.05
C SER A 45 -7.63 14.57 4.17
N ASP A 46 -8.91 14.23 4.07
CA ASP A 46 -9.36 12.84 4.08
C ASP A 46 -8.82 12.09 2.85
N GLU A 47 -8.85 12.73 1.67
CA GLU A 47 -8.25 12.17 0.46
C GLU A 47 -6.74 11.96 0.60
N ALA A 48 -6.01 12.94 1.15
CA ALA A 48 -4.58 12.79 1.41
C ALA A 48 -4.28 11.64 2.40
N ALA A 49 -5.12 11.48 3.44
CA ALA A 49 -5.00 10.38 4.39
C ALA A 49 -5.33 9.02 3.74
N ILE A 50 -6.33 8.95 2.85
CA ILE A 50 -6.64 7.77 2.05
C ILE A 50 -5.42 7.40 1.19
N ILE A 51 -4.84 8.36 0.47
CA ILE A 51 -3.67 8.13 -0.39
C ILE A 51 -2.48 7.63 0.46
N SER A 52 -2.17 8.30 1.57
CA SER A 52 -1.05 7.91 2.43
C SER A 52 -1.21 6.50 3.00
N ASN A 53 -2.40 6.17 3.51
CA ASN A 53 -2.66 4.84 4.05
C ASN A 53 -2.68 3.78 2.94
N ALA A 54 -3.21 4.10 1.75
CA ALA A 54 -3.18 3.21 0.60
C ALA A 54 -1.74 2.88 0.17
N ARG A 55 -0.80 3.84 0.17
CA ARG A 55 0.62 3.55 -0.13
C ARG A 55 1.22 2.56 0.87
N GLY A 56 0.96 2.76 2.16
CA GLY A 56 1.38 1.83 3.21
C GLY A 56 0.77 0.43 3.07
N LEU A 57 -0.50 0.34 2.69
CA LEU A 57 -1.20 -0.93 2.44
C LEU A 57 -0.71 -1.61 1.16
N THR A 58 -0.40 -0.87 0.10
CA THR A 58 0.23 -1.37 -1.13
C THR A 58 1.58 -1.99 -0.83
N ALA A 59 2.43 -1.33 -0.03
CA ALA A 59 3.71 -1.90 0.39
C ALA A 59 3.55 -3.18 1.22
N PHE A 60 2.52 -3.25 2.08
CA PHE A 60 2.17 -4.47 2.81
C PHE A 60 1.78 -5.61 1.85
N LEU A 61 0.93 -5.36 0.85
CA LEU A 61 0.55 -6.39 -0.11
C LEU A 61 1.71 -6.78 -1.03
N ASP A 62 2.56 -5.86 -1.46
CA ASP A 62 3.76 -6.19 -2.25
C ASP A 62 4.71 -7.11 -1.47
N TYR A 63 4.86 -6.87 -0.16
CA TYR A 63 5.59 -7.80 0.71
C TYR A 63 4.94 -9.20 0.71
N LYS A 64 3.60 -9.28 0.83
CA LYS A 64 2.86 -10.55 0.77
C LYS A 64 2.98 -11.26 -0.58
N VAL A 65 2.94 -10.51 -1.69
CA VAL A 65 3.24 -11.04 -3.03
C VAL A 65 4.65 -11.63 -3.07
N GLY A 66 5.64 -10.94 -2.49
CA GLY A 66 6.99 -11.45 -2.35
C GLY A 66 7.07 -12.77 -1.56
N GLU A 67 6.38 -12.87 -0.43
CA GLU A 67 6.30 -14.10 0.36
C GLU A 67 5.66 -15.25 -0.44
N MET A 68 4.56 -14.98 -1.15
CA MET A 68 3.90 -15.97 -2.01
C MET A 68 4.84 -16.47 -3.10
N LEU A 69 5.48 -15.56 -3.86
CA LEU A 69 6.40 -15.93 -4.94
C LEU A 69 7.54 -16.83 -4.45
N LEU A 70 8.06 -16.59 -3.24
CA LEU A 70 9.10 -17.42 -2.62
C LEU A 70 8.58 -18.79 -2.17
N ALA A 71 7.31 -18.87 -1.74
CA ALA A 71 6.70 -20.11 -1.27
C ALA A 71 6.36 -21.10 -2.39
N GLY A 72 6.26 -20.63 -3.63
CA GLY A 72 5.99 -21.48 -4.80
C GLY A 72 4.49 -21.69 -5.10
N PRO A 73 4.17 -22.10 -6.34
CA PRO A 73 2.80 -22.16 -6.86
C PRO A 73 1.86 -23.08 -6.07
N GLU A 74 2.39 -24.12 -5.42
CA GLU A 74 1.63 -25.04 -4.57
C GLU A 74 1.08 -24.38 -3.30
N LYS A 75 1.59 -23.20 -2.92
CA LYS A 75 1.12 -22.42 -1.77
C LYS A 75 0.28 -21.20 -2.15
N TYR A 76 0.20 -20.85 -3.43
CA TYR A 76 -0.43 -19.60 -3.88
C TYR A 76 -1.89 -19.50 -3.44
N GLU A 77 -2.70 -20.55 -3.62
CA GLU A 77 -4.13 -20.51 -3.30
C GLU A 77 -4.36 -20.26 -1.79
N GLN A 78 -3.68 -21.03 -0.94
CA GLN A 78 -3.78 -20.89 0.51
C GLN A 78 -3.37 -19.48 0.96
N MET A 79 -2.20 -19.03 0.53
CA MET A 79 -1.67 -17.73 0.95
C MET A 79 -2.49 -16.56 0.38
N PHE A 80 -3.00 -16.69 -0.84
CA PHE A 80 -3.90 -15.70 -1.42
C PHE A 80 -5.18 -15.57 -0.61
N ILE A 81 -5.82 -16.68 -0.23
CA ILE A 81 -7.03 -16.67 0.63
C ILE A 81 -6.73 -16.03 1.98
N GLU A 82 -5.60 -16.38 2.61
CA GLU A 82 -5.17 -15.78 3.88
C GLU A 82 -5.04 -14.25 3.74
N VAL A 83 -4.37 -13.76 2.71
CA VAL A 83 -4.18 -12.33 2.47
C VAL A 83 -5.49 -11.62 2.10
N ALA A 84 -6.31 -12.23 1.23
CA ALA A 84 -7.60 -11.68 0.82
C ALA A 84 -8.59 -11.57 2.00
N SER A 85 -8.42 -12.40 3.03
CA SER A 85 -9.23 -12.34 4.26
C SER A 85 -8.84 -11.22 5.22
N THR A 86 -7.73 -10.51 4.96
CA THR A 86 -7.23 -9.44 5.85
C THR A 86 -8.03 -8.15 5.71
N ASP A 87 -8.10 -7.40 6.81
CA ASP A 87 -8.63 -6.05 6.82
C ASP A 87 -7.78 -5.11 5.93
N GLU A 88 -6.47 -5.32 5.90
CA GLU A 88 -5.54 -4.59 5.03
C GLU A 88 -5.92 -4.67 3.55
N PHE A 89 -6.15 -5.89 3.03
CA PHE A 89 -6.57 -6.10 1.64
C PHE A 89 -7.89 -5.39 1.36
N LYS A 90 -8.88 -5.56 2.24
CA LYS A 90 -10.20 -4.93 2.13
C LYS A 90 -10.13 -3.40 2.11
N TYR A 91 -9.31 -2.80 2.97
CA TYR A 91 -9.16 -1.34 3.02
C TYR A 91 -8.47 -0.82 1.77
N LEU A 92 -7.40 -1.48 1.31
CA LEU A 92 -6.71 -1.05 0.09
C LEU A 92 -7.63 -1.12 -1.13
N ASP A 93 -8.32 -2.25 -1.33
CA ASP A 93 -9.26 -2.43 -2.44
C ASP A 93 -10.30 -1.30 -2.46
N THR A 94 -10.90 -1.00 -1.29
CA THR A 94 -11.88 0.10 -1.17
C THR A 94 -11.27 1.46 -1.50
N PHE A 95 -10.03 1.73 -1.06
CA PHE A 95 -9.35 3.01 -1.31
C PHE A 95 -8.98 3.19 -2.77
N ILE A 96 -8.44 2.16 -3.42
CA ILE A 96 -8.07 2.20 -4.83
C ILE A 96 -9.32 2.38 -5.70
N VAL A 97 -10.40 1.66 -5.42
CA VAL A 97 -11.68 1.81 -6.15
C VAL A 97 -12.24 3.22 -5.97
N TYR A 98 -12.23 3.75 -4.74
CA TYR A 98 -12.68 5.11 -4.45
C TYR A 98 -11.86 6.15 -5.22
N LEU A 99 -10.52 6.10 -5.12
CA LEU A 99 -9.63 7.07 -5.75
C LEU A 99 -9.70 7.02 -7.28
N ARG A 100 -9.72 5.83 -7.89
CA ARG A 100 -9.94 5.66 -9.34
C ARG A 100 -11.28 6.27 -9.78
N SER A 101 -12.34 6.14 -8.96
CA SER A 101 -13.61 6.78 -9.25
C SER A 101 -13.54 8.31 -9.16
N CYS A 102 -12.84 8.85 -8.17
CA CYS A 102 -12.62 10.29 -8.05
C CYS A 102 -11.82 10.84 -9.23
N ASP A 103 -10.75 10.16 -9.65
CA ASP A 103 -9.91 10.55 -10.78
C ASP A 103 -10.70 10.58 -12.09
N ARG A 104 -11.47 9.52 -12.36
CA ARG A 104 -12.35 9.45 -13.54
C ARG A 104 -13.38 10.58 -13.60
N LEU A 105 -13.82 11.10 -12.45
CA LEU A 105 -14.76 12.21 -12.37
C LEU A 105 -14.07 13.59 -12.28
N GLY A 106 -12.74 13.65 -12.30
CA GLY A 106 -11.98 14.89 -12.13
C GLY A 106 -12.11 15.49 -10.73
N HIS A 107 -12.36 14.66 -9.72
CA HIS A 107 -12.63 15.07 -8.33
C HIS A 107 -11.43 14.88 -7.39
N ILE A 108 -10.29 14.35 -7.89
CA ILE A 108 -9.06 14.35 -7.10
C ILE A 108 -8.64 15.80 -6.86
N ASN A 109 -8.36 16.15 -5.61
CA ASN A 109 -7.95 17.50 -5.28
C ASN A 109 -6.61 17.82 -5.97
N GLY A 110 -6.49 19.03 -6.51
CA GLY A 110 -5.28 19.45 -7.22
C GLY A 110 -3.99 19.32 -6.39
N SER A 111 -4.07 19.54 -5.08
CA SER A 111 -2.91 19.37 -4.18
C SER A 111 -2.49 17.90 -4.00
N ASN A 112 -3.39 16.96 -4.28
CA ASN A 112 -3.20 15.52 -4.06
C ASN A 112 -2.91 14.75 -5.36
N THR A 113 -3.00 15.41 -6.53
CA THR A 113 -2.88 14.75 -7.84
C THR A 113 -1.53 14.03 -8.02
N THR A 114 -0.42 14.64 -7.59
CA THR A 114 0.90 14.00 -7.68
C THR A 114 0.99 12.77 -6.78
N ALA A 115 0.56 12.88 -5.52
CA ALA A 115 0.59 11.78 -4.56
C ALA A 115 -0.32 10.61 -4.99
N TYR A 116 -1.47 10.92 -5.62
CA TYR A 116 -2.34 9.93 -6.23
C TYR A 116 -1.64 9.17 -7.36
N LYS A 117 -0.96 9.87 -8.29
CA LYS A 117 -0.22 9.24 -9.38
C LYS A 117 0.90 8.34 -8.87
N GLU A 118 1.67 8.79 -7.88
CA GLU A 118 2.70 7.99 -7.24
C GLU A 118 2.12 6.71 -6.60
N LEU A 119 0.99 6.82 -5.90
CA LEU A 119 0.28 5.65 -5.37
C LEU A 119 -0.13 4.68 -6.48
N MET A 120 -0.69 5.18 -7.59
CA MET A 120 -1.11 4.33 -8.69
C MET A 120 0.08 3.61 -9.33
N GLU A 121 1.21 4.29 -9.52
CA GLU A 121 2.45 3.66 -10.01
C GLU A 121 2.98 2.58 -9.07
N GLU A 122 2.91 2.79 -7.75
CA GLU A 122 3.27 1.78 -6.74
C GLU A 122 2.33 0.58 -6.77
N TYR A 123 1.03 0.84 -6.88
CA TYR A 123 0.00 -0.19 -6.96
C TYR A 123 0.14 -1.04 -8.22
N ASP A 124 0.32 -0.40 -9.38
CA ASP A 124 0.49 -1.09 -10.66
C ASP A 124 1.76 -1.97 -10.66
N LYS A 125 2.86 -1.53 -10.01
CA LYS A 125 4.06 -2.35 -9.83
C LYS A 125 3.81 -3.59 -8.96
N MET A 126 3.02 -3.43 -7.90
CA MET A 126 2.62 -4.55 -7.03
C MET A 126 1.73 -5.54 -7.78
N GLU A 127 0.75 -5.05 -8.56
CA GLU A 127 -0.09 -5.91 -9.42
C GLU A 127 0.75 -6.64 -10.48
N GLU A 128 1.70 -5.95 -11.13
CA GLU A 128 2.61 -6.54 -12.11
C GLU A 128 3.43 -7.68 -11.50
N ARG A 129 4.00 -7.46 -10.32
CA ARG A 129 4.76 -8.48 -9.60
C ARG A 129 3.88 -9.66 -9.20
N GLY A 130 2.61 -9.43 -8.91
CA GLY A 130 1.62 -10.45 -8.57
C GLY A 130 1.10 -11.27 -9.75
N LYS A 131 1.39 -10.90 -11.00
CA LYS A 131 0.87 -11.61 -12.19
C LYS A 131 1.10 -13.11 -12.18
N PRO A 132 2.30 -13.65 -11.88
CA PRO A 132 2.54 -15.10 -11.88
C PRO A 132 1.63 -15.85 -10.90
N ILE A 133 1.30 -15.22 -9.77
CA ILE A 133 0.35 -15.78 -8.79
C ILE A 133 -1.05 -15.82 -9.40
N SER A 134 -1.50 -14.72 -9.99
CA SER A 134 -2.83 -14.65 -10.59
C SER A 134 -3.01 -15.60 -11.79
N GLU A 135 -1.96 -15.81 -12.58
CA GLU A 135 -1.95 -16.72 -13.73
C GLU A 135 -2.01 -18.19 -13.30
N ALA A 136 -1.30 -18.54 -12.22
CA ALA A 136 -1.31 -19.89 -11.67
C ALA A 136 -2.63 -20.25 -10.95
N LEU A 137 -3.43 -19.26 -10.56
CA LEU A 137 -4.74 -19.44 -9.91
C LEU A 137 -5.92 -19.44 -10.90
N ARG A 138 -5.69 -19.25 -12.20
CA ARG A 138 -6.71 -19.31 -13.26
C ARG A 138 -6.90 -20.74 -13.77
#